data_AF-A0A1C7NU56-F1
#
_entry.id   AF-A0A1C7NU56-F1
#
_cell.length_a   1.000
_cell.length_b   1.000
_cell.length_c   1.000
_cell.angle_alpha   90.00
_cell.angle_beta   90.00
_cell.angle_gamma   90.00
#
_symmetry.space_group_name_H-M   'P 1'
#
loop_
_entity.id
_entity.type
_entity.pdbx_description
1 polymer ?
#
loop_
_entity_poly.entity_id
_entity_poly.type
_entity_poly.pdbx_seq_one_letter_code
_entity_poly.pdbx_strand_id
1 'polypeptide(L)'
;MVRAHDAPSGWSYPFSCCSNLDCRPVATKAISEKPQGYVINITGEVVPYADKRIRVSPDGEFHWCSVAGKDSSRTLCLFVPPHSY
;
A
#
# COMPACT_ATOMS: atom_id res chain seq x y z
N MET A 1 2.19 15.99 17.42
CA MET A 1 1.93 16.63 16.11
C MET A 1 1.96 15.49 15.11
N VAL A 2 0.81 14.97 14.67
CA VAL A 2 0.78 13.93 13.62
C VAL A 2 0.85 14.67 12.30
N ARG A 3 1.90 14.45 11.52
CA ARG A 3 2.04 15.10 10.23
C ARG A 3 1.14 14.36 9.25
N ALA A 4 0.56 15.08 8.28
CA ALA A 4 -0.34 14.51 7.25
C ALA A 4 0.29 13.43 6.34
N HIS A 5 1.55 13.06 6.60
CA HIS A 5 2.34 12.04 5.92
C HIS A 5 2.65 10.82 6.78
N ASP A 6 2.25 10.83 8.06
CA ASP A 6 2.35 9.66 8.93
C ASP A 6 1.10 8.78 8.73
N ALA A 7 1.29 7.47 8.67
CA ALA A 7 0.16 6.57 8.86
C ALA A 7 -0.52 6.91 10.20
N PRO A 8 -1.86 6.79 10.33
CA PRO A 8 -2.58 7.15 11.56
C PRO A 8 -2.00 6.50 12.83
N SER A 9 -1.32 5.39 12.64
CA SER A 9 -0.61 4.51 13.56
C SER A 9 0.79 4.99 13.98
N GLY A 10 1.30 6.13 13.45
CA GLY A 10 2.52 6.79 13.94
C GLY A 10 3.84 6.33 13.33
N TRP A 11 3.81 5.63 12.19
CA TRP A 11 5.00 5.27 11.41
C TRP A 11 5.05 6.02 10.08
N SER A 12 6.26 6.25 9.57
CA SER A 12 6.48 6.99 8.32
C SER A 12 6.80 6.05 7.17
N TYR A 13 6.19 6.33 6.01
CA TYR A 13 6.46 5.58 4.80
C TYR A 13 7.87 5.85 4.25
N PRO A 14 8.56 4.85 3.68
CA PRO A 14 9.83 5.07 3.01
C PRO A 14 9.70 6.08 1.87
N PHE A 15 10.66 7.00 1.75
CA PHE A 15 10.68 7.99 0.68
C PHE A 15 10.63 7.33 -0.72
N SER A 16 11.27 6.17 -0.87
CA SER A 16 11.27 5.38 -2.10
C SER A 16 9.87 4.91 -2.54
N CYS A 17 8.92 4.84 -1.61
CA CYS A 17 7.56 4.38 -1.88
C CYS A 17 6.59 5.53 -2.04
N CYS A 18 6.76 6.61 -1.26
CA CYS A 18 5.70 7.60 -1.12
C CYS A 18 6.07 9.05 -1.34
N SER A 19 7.35 9.38 -1.53
CA SER A 19 7.80 10.77 -1.78
C SER A 19 7.12 11.82 -0.86
N ASN A 20 6.67 11.42 0.33
CA ASN A 20 5.82 12.15 1.28
C ASN A 20 4.40 12.57 0.84
N LEU A 21 3.87 12.11 -0.30
CA LEU A 21 2.56 12.52 -0.84
C LEU A 21 1.70 11.36 -1.39
N ASP A 22 2.30 10.21 -1.73
CA ASP A 22 1.66 9.20 -2.57
C ASP A 22 0.98 8.05 -1.79
N CYS A 23 1.15 8.02 -0.46
CA CYS A 23 0.65 6.95 0.42
C CYS A 23 -0.71 7.29 1.03
N ARG A 24 -1.63 6.31 1.03
CA ARG A 24 -2.85 6.38 1.84
C ARG A 24 -3.25 5.00 2.40
N PRO A 25 -3.85 4.96 3.60
CA PRO A 25 -4.54 3.76 4.06
C PRO A 25 -5.69 3.48 3.11
N VAL A 26 -5.86 2.20 2.76
CA VAL A 26 -6.96 1.75 1.93
C VAL A 26 -7.75 0.69 2.67
N ALA A 27 -9.07 0.72 2.50
CA ALA A 27 -9.91 -0.33 3.07
C ALA A 27 -9.52 -1.68 2.48
N THR A 28 -9.62 -2.76 3.28
CA THR A 28 -9.33 -4.13 2.83
C THR A 28 -10.07 -4.50 1.54
N LYS A 29 -11.29 -3.97 1.33
CA LYS A 29 -12.07 -4.18 0.10
C LYS A 29 -11.43 -3.58 -1.17
N ALA A 30 -10.44 -2.70 -1.04
CA ALA A 30 -9.72 -2.13 -2.17
C ALA A 30 -8.66 -3.10 -2.71
N ILE A 31 -8.21 -4.06 -1.90
CA ILE A 31 -7.17 -5.02 -2.23
C ILE A 31 -7.74 -6.44 -2.11
N SER A 32 -7.82 -7.17 -3.22
CA SER A 32 -8.19 -8.58 -3.18
C SER A 32 -6.94 -9.45 -3.19
N GLU A 33 -6.78 -10.30 -2.18
CA GLU A 33 -5.77 -11.33 -2.20
C GLU A 33 -6.22 -12.49 -3.11
N LYS A 34 -5.37 -12.88 -4.07
CA LYS A 34 -5.64 -13.92 -5.06
C LYS A 34 -4.43 -14.86 -5.18
N PRO A 35 -4.58 -16.06 -5.76
CA PRO A 35 -3.44 -16.97 -5.95
C PRO A 35 -2.26 -16.34 -6.72
N GLN A 36 -2.54 -15.41 -7.63
CA GLN A 36 -1.53 -14.69 -8.39
C GLN A 36 -0.86 -13.52 -7.65
N GLY A 37 -1.37 -13.08 -6.50
CA GLY A 37 -0.89 -11.91 -5.76
C GLY A 37 -2.01 -11.01 -5.24
N TYR A 38 -1.66 -9.76 -4.94
CA TYR A 38 -2.60 -8.72 -4.52
C TYR A 38 -3.18 -8.00 -5.73
N VAL A 39 -4.51 -7.98 -5.83
CA VAL A 39 -5.22 -7.26 -6.89
C VAL A 39 -5.72 -5.94 -6.33
N ILE A 40 -5.33 -4.85 -6.97
CA ILE A 40 -5.83 -3.52 -6.65
C ILE A 40 -7.15 -3.34 -7.39
N ASN A 41 -8.26 -3.41 -6.67
CA ASN A 41 -9.59 -3.53 -7.27
C ASN A 41 -9.98 -2.31 -8.12
N ILE A 42 -9.46 -1.13 -7.80
CA ILE A 42 -9.77 0.12 -8.52
C ILE A 42 -9.06 0.23 -9.87
N THR A 43 -7.84 -0.29 -10.00
CA THR A 43 -7.08 -0.27 -11.26
C THR A 43 -7.12 -1.61 -12.01
N GLY A 44 -7.45 -2.70 -11.31
CA GLY A 44 -7.27 -4.07 -11.80
C GLY A 44 -5.81 -4.53 -11.83
N GLU A 45 -4.86 -3.74 -11.30
CA GLU A 45 -3.45 -4.12 -11.28
C GLU A 45 -3.24 -5.33 -10.36
N VAL A 46 -2.56 -6.36 -10.88
CA VAL A 46 -2.11 -7.51 -10.09
C VAL A 46 -0.65 -7.26 -9.69
N VAL A 47 -0.40 -7.22 -8.38
CA VAL A 47 0.92 -7.15 -7.77
C VAL A 47 1.31 -8.54 -7.26
N PRO A 48 2.21 -9.28 -7.95
CA PRO A 48 2.60 -10.63 -7.54
C PRO A 48 3.26 -10.64 -6.16
N TYR A 49 3.11 -11.70 -5.37
CA TYR A 49 3.71 -11.80 -4.02
C TYR A 49 5.24 -11.60 -3.98
N ALA A 50 5.93 -11.94 -5.06
CA ALA A 50 7.38 -11.76 -5.19
C ALA A 50 7.80 -10.34 -5.63
N ASP A 51 6.84 -9.44 -5.85
CA ASP A 51 7.12 -8.08 -6.30
C ASP A 51 7.82 -7.29 -5.19
N LYS A 52 8.92 -6.63 -5.55
CA LYS A 52 9.73 -5.83 -4.62
C LYS A 52 8.96 -4.64 -4.05
N ARG A 53 7.86 -4.23 -4.69
CA ARG A 53 6.97 -3.15 -4.25
C ARG A 53 6.11 -3.55 -3.04
N ILE A 54 5.97 -4.85 -2.75
CA ILE A 54 5.26 -5.32 -1.56
C ILE A 54 6.13 -5.09 -0.33
N ARG A 55 5.51 -4.58 0.72
CA ARG A 55 6.11 -4.29 2.02
C ARG A 55 5.16 -4.76 3.12
N VAL A 56 5.71 -5.10 4.29
CA VAL A 56 4.88 -5.42 5.46
C VAL A 56 4.45 -4.11 6.12
N SER A 57 3.16 -4.01 6.44
CA SER A 57 2.63 -2.89 7.20
C SER A 57 2.81 -3.13 8.70
N PRO A 58 3.53 -2.26 9.42
CA PRO A 58 3.75 -2.42 10.86
C PRO A 58 2.50 -2.20 11.71
N ASP A 59 1.47 -1.56 11.15
CA ASP A 59 0.18 -1.35 11.83
C ASP A 59 -0.90 -2.39 11.51
N GLY A 60 -0.59 -3.35 10.63
CA GLY A 60 -1.54 -4.38 10.22
C GLY A 60 -2.66 -3.89 9.31
N GLU A 61 -2.55 -2.69 8.72
CA GLU A 61 -3.50 -2.19 7.72
C GLU A 61 -2.92 -2.27 6.31
N PHE A 62 -3.79 -2.22 5.30
CA PHE A 62 -3.37 -2.09 3.91
C PHE A 62 -3.10 -0.63 3.58
N HIS A 63 -1.91 -0.34 3.04
CA HIS A 63 -1.59 0.99 2.52
C HIS A 63 -1.16 0.88 1.07
N TRP A 64 -1.77 1.69 0.22
CA TRP A 64 -1.48 1.68 -1.19
C TRP A 64 -0.86 3.00 -1.62
N CYS A 65 0.26 2.89 -2.32
CA CYS A 65 1.03 4.00 -2.84
C CYS A 65 0.89 4.02 -4.35
N SER A 66 0.44 5.14 -4.90
CA SER A 66 0.13 5.30 -6.31
C SER A 66 0.75 6.59 -6.84
N VAL A 67 1.23 6.62 -8.08
CA VAL A 67 1.89 7.81 -8.66
C VAL A 67 1.02 9.07 -8.51
N ALA A 68 1.59 10.12 -7.90
CA ALA A 68 0.92 11.39 -7.59
C ALA A 68 -0.32 11.25 -6.69
N GLY A 69 -0.39 10.19 -5.87
CA GLY A 69 -1.53 9.86 -5.03
C GLY A 69 -2.81 9.54 -5.81
N LYS A 70 -2.75 9.33 -7.13
CA LYS A 70 -3.95 9.14 -7.97
C LYS A 70 -4.46 7.70 -7.91
N ASP A 71 -5.75 7.57 -7.61
CA ASP A 71 -6.51 6.31 -7.61
C ASP A 71 -6.52 5.53 -8.94
N SER A 72 -6.13 6.16 -10.05
CA SER A 72 -6.07 5.55 -11.38
C SER A 72 -4.66 5.30 -11.90
N SER A 73 -3.64 5.53 -11.07
CA SER A 73 -2.25 5.45 -11.47
C SER A 73 -1.58 4.14 -11.06
N ARG A 74 -0.37 3.90 -11.61
CA ARG A 74 0.41 2.69 -11.33
C ARG A 74 0.79 2.61 -9.86
N THR A 75 0.85 1.38 -9.35
CA THR A 75 1.30 1.09 -7.99
C THR A 75 2.79 1.31 -7.83
N LEU A 76 3.16 2.15 -6.86
CA LEU A 76 4.53 2.36 -6.42
C LEU A 76 4.92 1.32 -5.36
N CYS A 77 4.14 1.23 -4.28
CA CYS A 77 4.32 0.27 -3.21
C CYS A 77 2.96 -0.17 -2.68
N LEU A 78 2.93 -1.38 -2.11
CA LEU A 78 1.77 -1.92 -1.43
C LEU A 78 2.22 -2.47 -0.08
N PHE A 79 1.73 -1.85 0.99
CA PHE A 79 1.92 -2.34 2.35
C PHE A 79 0.76 -3.25 2.70
N VAL A 80 1.08 -4.47 3.12
CA VAL A 80 0.11 -5.51 3.48
C VAL A 80 0.30 -5.91 4.93
N PRO A 81 -0.77 -6.26 5.67
CA PRO A 81 -0.66 -6.79 7.02
C PRO A 81 0.28 -8.00 7.06
N PRO A 82 1.01 -8.20 8.17
CA PRO A 82 1.78 -9.42 8.35
C PRO A 82 0.84 -10.63 8.31
N HIS A 83 1.20 -11.62 7.48
CA HIS A 83 0.55 -12.92 7.51
C HIS A 83 0.89 -13.57 8.85
N SER A 84 -0.12 -13.76 9.70
CA SER A 84 0.05 -14.64 10.85
C SER A 84 0.08 -16.07 10.34
N TYR A 85 1.25 -16.70 10.39
CA TYR A 85 1.41 -18.15 10.16
C TYR A 85 0.74 -18.96 11.28
#